data_AF-A0A7W1UET2-F1
#
_entry.id   AF-A0A7W1UET2-F1
#
_cell.length_a   1.000
_cell.length_b   1.000
_cell.length_c   1.000
_cell.angle_alpha   90.00
_cell.angle_beta   90.00
_cell.angle_gamma   90.00
#
_symmetry.space_group_name_H-M   'P 1'
#
loop_
_entity.id
_entity.type
_entity.pdbx_description
1 polymer ?
#
loop_
_entity_poly.entity_id
_entity_poly.type
_entity_poly.pdbx_seq_one_letter_code
_entity_poly.pdbx_strand_id
1 'polypeptide(L)'
;MQLVASNPFPTIAGERKLSGKAHYFKGSDPIKWQKNVSTYAQVRYAEIYPGIDLVYYGNQQQLEYDFIIAPGEDPSSITINFQGVDTLNIEPNGDLILQTPGGTIRQRKPVIYQKVNEKNKLSGDNIL
;
A
#
# COMPACT_ATOMS: atom_id res chain seq x y z
N MET A 1 4.76 9.95 0.54
CA MET A 1 3.95 9.30 1.59
C MET A 1 4.90 8.65 2.58
N GLN A 2 4.70 8.87 3.87
CA GLN A 2 5.47 8.29 4.96
C GLN A 2 4.51 7.76 6.02
N LEU A 3 4.79 6.59 6.58
CA LEU A 3 4.05 6.04 7.72
C LEU A 3 4.75 6.49 9.01
N VAL A 4 4.07 7.32 9.79
CA VAL A 4 4.64 7.96 11.00
C VAL A 4 4.70 6.93 12.12
N ALA A 5 5.82 6.84 12.84
CA ALA A 5 6.04 5.88 13.92
C ALA A 5 5.88 4.39 13.51
N SER A 6 5.88 4.10 12.21
CA SER A 6 5.90 2.73 11.71
C SER A 6 7.20 2.02 12.05
N ASN A 7 7.15 0.69 12.09
CA ASN A 7 8.32 -0.16 12.23
C ASN A 7 9.31 0.16 11.08
N PRO A 8 10.55 0.62 11.39
CA PRO A 8 11.54 0.96 10.37
C PRO A 8 12.19 -0.27 9.71
N PHE A 9 12.02 -1.46 10.30
CA PHE A 9 12.57 -2.72 9.81
C PHE A 9 11.49 -3.82 9.76
N PRO A 10 10.40 -3.61 9.01
CA PRO A 10 9.34 -4.61 8.91
C PRO A 10 9.86 -5.83 8.14
N THR A 11 9.29 -7.00 8.42
CA THR A 11 9.56 -8.17 7.57
C THR A 11 8.82 -7.98 6.25
N ILE A 12 9.55 -7.97 5.13
CA ILE A 12 9.00 -7.74 3.80
C ILE A 12 8.95 -9.06 3.03
N ALA A 13 7.78 -9.41 2.51
CA ALA A 13 7.59 -10.62 1.73
C ALA A 13 6.77 -10.37 0.46
N GLY A 14 7.17 -11.01 -0.65
CA GLY A 14 6.33 -11.10 -1.84
C GLY A 14 5.31 -12.22 -1.68
N GLU A 15 4.03 -11.93 -1.93
CA GLU A 15 2.94 -12.91 -1.83
C GLU A 15 2.32 -13.18 -3.21
N ARG A 16 1.68 -14.34 -3.36
CA ARG A 16 1.02 -14.75 -4.61
C ARG A 16 1.96 -14.63 -5.81
N LYS A 17 3.00 -15.46 -5.82
CA LYS A 17 4.00 -15.53 -6.88
C LYS A 17 3.33 -15.72 -8.25
N LEU A 18 3.74 -14.92 -9.22
CA LEU A 18 3.25 -14.97 -10.58
C LEU A 18 4.16 -15.87 -11.45
N SER A 19 3.61 -16.37 -12.54
CA SER A 19 4.36 -17.17 -13.53
C SER A 19 5.38 -16.33 -14.31
N GLY A 20 5.09 -15.03 -14.49
CA GLY A 20 5.96 -14.09 -15.17
C GLY A 20 7.31 -13.89 -14.45
N LYS A 21 8.32 -13.50 -15.22
CA LYS A 21 9.64 -13.16 -14.73
C LYS A 21 10.05 -11.78 -15.22
N ALA A 22 10.75 -11.05 -14.38
CA ALA A 22 11.34 -9.77 -14.75
C ALA A 22 12.85 -9.92 -15.02
N HIS A 23 13.32 -9.14 -15.98
CA HIS A 23 14.73 -9.00 -16.31
C HIS A 23 15.08 -7.51 -16.33
N TYR A 24 16.06 -7.11 -15.53
CA TYR A 24 16.51 -5.74 -15.39
C TYR A 24 17.92 -5.60 -15.99
N PHE A 25 17.98 -5.01 -17.17
CA PHE A 25 19.21 -4.75 -17.92
C PHE A 25 19.66 -3.31 -17.70
N LYS A 26 20.28 -3.04 -16.54
CA LYS A 26 20.74 -1.69 -16.18
C LYS A 26 22.16 -1.45 -16.69
N GLY A 27 22.33 -0.52 -17.63
CA GLY A 27 23.62 -0.18 -18.22
C GLY A 27 24.17 -1.26 -19.17
N SER A 28 25.40 -1.05 -19.65
CA SER A 28 26.03 -1.91 -20.66
C SER A 28 26.80 -3.11 -20.10
N ASP A 29 26.98 -3.20 -18.77
CA ASP A 29 27.71 -4.29 -18.11
C ASP A 29 26.79 -5.48 -17.82
N PRO A 30 26.94 -6.62 -18.51
CA PRO A 30 26.05 -7.77 -18.35
C PRO A 30 26.15 -8.45 -16.98
N ILE A 31 27.24 -8.24 -16.22
CA ILE A 31 27.40 -8.78 -14.86
C ILE A 31 26.41 -8.09 -13.91
N LYS A 32 26.03 -6.84 -14.18
CA LYS A 32 25.06 -6.07 -13.39
C LYS A 32 23.61 -6.36 -13.74
N TRP A 33 23.36 -7.16 -14.77
CA TRP A 33 22.02 -7.51 -15.20
C TRP A 33 21.38 -8.51 -14.25
N GLN A 34 20.17 -8.21 -13.80
CA GLN A 34 19.39 -9.12 -12.97
C GLN A 34 18.38 -9.84 -13.86
N LYS A 35 18.49 -11.18 -13.95
CA LYS A 35 17.62 -12.01 -14.80
C LYS A 35 16.81 -12.97 -13.94
N ASN A 36 15.68 -13.43 -14.47
CA ASN A 36 14.82 -14.44 -13.84
C ASN A 36 14.27 -14.04 -12.46
N VAL A 37 14.09 -12.74 -12.23
CA VAL A 37 13.55 -12.22 -10.98
C VAL A 37 12.08 -12.63 -10.89
N SER A 38 11.72 -13.30 -9.80
CA SER A 38 10.32 -13.70 -9.56
C SER A 38 9.46 -12.47 -9.33
N THR A 39 8.28 -12.45 -9.92
CA THR A 39 7.27 -11.41 -9.67
C THR A 39 6.16 -11.95 -8.77
N TYR A 40 5.49 -11.04 -8.08
CA TYR A 40 4.50 -11.32 -7.06
C TYR A 40 3.32 -10.40 -7.28
N ALA A 41 2.10 -10.87 -7.02
CA ALA A 41 0.91 -10.03 -7.17
C ALA A 41 0.79 -9.02 -6.02
N GLN A 42 1.44 -9.30 -4.88
CA GLN A 42 1.34 -8.49 -3.67
C GLN A 42 2.68 -8.44 -2.93
N VAL A 43 2.88 -7.39 -2.15
CA VAL A 43 4.01 -7.25 -1.20
C VAL A 43 3.46 -6.94 0.17
N ARG A 44 3.75 -7.79 1.16
CA ARG A 44 3.40 -7.59 2.56
C ARG A 44 4.56 -7.00 3.33
N TYR A 45 4.24 -6.00 4.13
CA TYR A 45 5.06 -5.47 5.21
C TYR A 45 4.39 -5.91 6.50
N ALA A 46 4.97 -6.91 7.17
CA ALA A 46 4.41 -7.47 8.38
C ALA A 46 4.72 -6.60 9.60
N GLU A 47 3.76 -6.46 10.50
CA GLU A 47 3.89 -5.68 11.75
C GLU A 47 4.45 -4.28 11.47
N ILE A 48 3.83 -3.57 10.50
CA ILE A 48 4.19 -2.18 10.18
C ILE A 48 3.79 -1.24 11.32
N TYR A 49 2.73 -1.61 12.04
CA TYR A 49 2.41 -1.21 13.40
C TYR A 49 2.12 -2.49 14.20
N PRO A 50 2.14 -2.47 15.55
CA PRO A 50 1.78 -3.63 16.35
C PRO A 50 0.41 -4.21 15.93
N GLY A 51 0.40 -5.48 15.51
CA GLY A 51 -0.79 -6.20 15.07
C GLY A 51 -1.41 -5.69 13.75
N ILE A 52 -0.70 -4.86 12.99
CA ILE A 52 -1.17 -4.31 11.72
C ILE A 52 -0.13 -4.58 10.63
N ASP A 53 -0.55 -5.25 9.56
CA ASP A 53 0.25 -5.40 8.34
C ASP A 53 -0.14 -4.37 7.29
N LEU A 54 0.77 -4.08 6.37
CA LEU A 54 0.48 -3.31 5.15
C LEU A 54 0.72 -4.18 3.92
N VAL A 55 -0.28 -4.27 3.05
CA VAL A 55 -0.20 -5.06 1.82
C VAL A 55 -0.37 -4.16 0.62
N TYR A 56 0.65 -4.07 -0.22
CA TYR A 56 0.59 -3.39 -1.51
C TYR A 56 0.21 -4.38 -2.61
N TYR A 57 -0.62 -3.95 -3.55
CA TYR A 57 -0.98 -4.73 -4.73
C TYR A 57 -1.34 -3.83 -5.91
N GLY A 58 -1.11 -4.32 -7.12
CA GLY A 58 -1.52 -3.63 -8.33
C GLY A 58 -2.90 -4.08 -8.79
N ASN A 59 -3.78 -3.14 -9.11
CA ASN A 59 -4.86 -3.40 -10.07
C ASN A 59 -4.41 -2.89 -11.45
N GLN A 60 -5.12 -3.22 -12.53
CA GLN A 60 -4.68 -3.05 -13.93
C GLN A 60 -4.23 -1.63 -14.34
N GLN A 61 -4.34 -0.62 -13.47
CA GLN A 61 -3.92 0.75 -13.74
C GLN A 61 -3.28 1.47 -12.54
N GLN A 62 -3.44 0.98 -11.31
CA GLN A 62 -3.04 1.73 -10.10
C GLN A 62 -2.46 0.81 -9.02
N LEU A 63 -1.48 1.34 -8.28
CA LEU A 63 -1.01 0.74 -7.04
C LEU A 63 -2.01 1.05 -5.93
N GLU A 64 -2.50 0.02 -5.25
CA GLU A 64 -3.36 0.10 -4.08
C GLU A 64 -2.66 -0.50 -2.86
N TYR A 65 -3.21 -0.22 -1.68
CA TYR A 65 -2.75 -0.81 -0.43
C TYR A 65 -3.89 -1.01 0.57
N ASP A 66 -3.77 -2.06 1.38
CA ASP A 66 -4.65 -2.35 2.51
C ASP A 66 -3.85 -2.42 3.81
N PHE A 67 -4.41 -1.89 4.89
CA PHE A 67 -3.97 -2.20 6.25
C PHE A 67 -4.77 -3.40 6.78
N ILE A 68 -4.07 -4.47 7.13
CA ILE A 68 -4.68 -5.68 7.68
C ILE A 68 -4.54 -5.60 9.19
N ILE A 69 -5.65 -5.29 9.85
CA ILE A 69 -5.70 -5.04 11.30
C ILE A 69 -6.11 -6.34 11.99
N ALA A 70 -5.27 -6.82 12.92
CA ALA A 70 -5.58 -8.01 13.71
C ALA A 70 -6.79 -7.76 14.64
N PRO A 71 -7.53 -8.81 15.05
CA PRO A 71 -8.68 -8.65 15.93
C PRO A 71 -8.32 -7.95 17.23
N GLY A 72 -9.01 -6.84 17.53
CA GLY A 72 -8.83 -6.08 18.77
C GLY A 72 -7.79 -4.97 18.71
N GLU A 73 -7.04 -4.84 17.61
CA GLU A 73 -6.09 -3.75 17.42
C GLU A 73 -6.78 -2.43 17.05
N ASP A 74 -6.15 -1.30 17.41
CA ASP A 74 -6.69 0.03 17.21
C ASP A 74 -6.20 0.65 15.87
N PRO A 75 -7.11 0.89 14.89
CA PRO A 75 -6.78 1.54 13.64
C PRO A 75 -6.26 2.98 13.79
N SER A 76 -6.55 3.65 14.92
CA SER A 76 -6.13 5.06 15.14
C SER A 76 -4.61 5.23 15.19
N SER A 77 -3.87 4.13 15.42
CA SER A 77 -2.41 4.10 15.35
C SER A 77 -1.85 4.37 13.95
N ILE A 78 -2.65 4.18 12.89
CA ILE A 78 -2.22 4.36 11.52
C ILE A 78 -2.17 5.85 11.19
N THR A 79 -0.96 6.40 11.08
CA THR A 79 -0.76 7.80 10.67
C THR A 79 0.02 7.88 9.37
N ILE A 80 -0.56 8.54 8.36
CA ILE A 80 0.06 8.76 7.06
C ILE A 80 0.42 10.25 6.92
N ASN A 81 1.70 10.52 6.71
CA ASN A 81 2.19 11.86 6.41
C ASN A 81 2.49 12.01 4.91
N PHE A 82 2.05 13.11 4.32
CA PHE A 82 2.33 13.46 2.94
C PHE A 82 3.32 14.64 2.89
N GLN A 83 4.49 14.38 2.34
CA GLN A 83 5.54 15.39 2.12
C GLN A 83 5.65 15.70 0.62
N GLY A 84 6.11 16.92 0.30
CA GLY A 84 6.26 17.38 -1.09
C GLY A 84 4.93 17.63 -1.81
N VAL A 85 3.89 17.94 -1.02
CA VAL A 85 2.54 18.25 -1.49
C VAL A 85 2.34 19.77 -1.36
N ASP A 86 1.93 20.41 -2.45
CA ASP A 86 1.63 21.85 -2.49
C ASP A 86 0.32 22.14 -1.77
N THR A 87 -0.70 21.31 -2.02
CA THR A 87 -2.02 21.40 -1.37
C THR A 87 -2.62 20.04 -1.10
N LEU A 88 -3.33 19.95 0.03
CA LEU A 88 -4.06 18.76 0.49
C LEU A 88 -5.51 19.16 0.73
N ASN A 89 -6.45 18.48 0.08
CA ASN A 89 -7.88 18.73 0.26
C ASN A 89 -8.68 17.43 0.26
N ILE A 90 -9.71 17.35 1.11
CA ILE A 90 -10.70 16.27 1.06
C ILE A 90 -11.89 16.78 0.24
N GLU A 91 -12.22 16.10 -0.86
CA GLU A 91 -13.40 16.40 -1.68
C GLU A 91 -14.70 15.96 -0.97
N PRO A 92 -15.87 16.51 -1.33
CA PRO A 92 -17.16 16.12 -0.70
C PRO A 92 -17.50 14.62 -0.79
N ASN A 93 -16.91 13.89 -1.73
CA ASN A 93 -17.07 12.44 -1.87
C ASN A 93 -16.18 11.63 -0.89
N GLY A 94 -15.33 12.30 -0.10
CA GLY A 94 -14.38 11.70 0.83
C GLY A 94 -13.02 11.34 0.23
N ASP A 95 -12.78 11.63 -1.05
CA ASP A 95 -11.48 11.43 -1.67
C ASP A 95 -10.47 12.47 -1.16
N LEU A 96 -9.26 12.03 -0.88
CA LEU A 96 -8.13 12.89 -0.56
C LEU A 96 -7.37 13.25 -1.83
N ILE A 97 -7.27 14.54 -2.13
CA ILE A 97 -6.56 15.10 -3.28
C ILE A 97 -5.26 15.73 -2.81
N LEU A 98 -4.17 15.28 -3.41
CA LEU A 98 -2.82 15.75 -3.15
C LEU A 98 -2.28 16.39 -4.43
N GLN A 99 -2.04 17.69 -4.41
CA GLN A 99 -1.35 18.36 -5.51
C GLN A 99 0.15 18.30 -5.27
N THR A 100 0.88 17.78 -6.26
CA THR A 100 2.35 17.72 -6.21
C THR A 100 2.93 18.33 -7.48
N PRO A 101 4.22 18.72 -7.48
CA PRO A 101 4.88 19.18 -8.69
C PRO A 101 4.85 18.18 -9.85
N GLY A 102 4.70 16.87 -9.55
CA GLY A 102 4.58 15.80 -10.54
C GLY A 102 3.16 15.52 -11.02
N GLY A 103 2.17 16.28 -10.55
CA GLY A 103 0.76 16.11 -10.88
C GLY A 103 -0.11 15.79 -9.67
N THR A 104 -1.42 15.64 -9.93
CA THR A 104 -2.42 15.33 -8.91
C THR A 104 -2.44 13.85 -8.57
N ILE A 105 -2.36 13.53 -7.29
CA ILE A 105 -2.60 12.19 -6.76
C ILE A 105 -3.96 12.21 -6.05
N ARG A 106 -4.82 11.25 -6.40
CA ARG A 106 -6.13 11.04 -5.76
C ARG A 106 -6.08 9.75 -4.95
N GLN A 107 -6.31 9.84 -3.64
CA GLN A 107 -6.62 8.69 -2.82
C GLN A 107 -8.14 8.62 -2.63
N ARG A 108 -8.72 7.48 -2.97
CA ARG A 108 -10.16 7.29 -2.80
C ARG A 108 -10.51 7.27 -1.31
N LYS A 109 -11.73 7.68 -0.99
CA LYS A 109 -12.30 7.52 0.35
C LYS A 109 -11.97 6.10 0.88
N PRO A 110 -11.30 5.97 2.04
CA PRO A 110 -10.95 4.67 2.58
C PRO A 110 -12.20 3.88 2.93
N VAL A 111 -12.13 2.56 2.73
CA VAL A 111 -13.24 1.64 3.01
C VAL A 111 -12.77 0.61 4.02
N ILE A 112 -13.59 0.39 5.05
CA ILE A 112 -13.34 -0.63 6.06
C ILE A 112 -14.25 -1.82 5.76
N TYR A 113 -13.67 -3.01 5.76
CA TYR A 113 -14.40 -4.24 5.52
C TYR A 113 -13.81 -5.38 6.33
N GLN A 114 -14.66 -6.33 6.68
CA GLN A 114 -14.27 -7.58 7.29
C GLN A 114 -14.49 -8.72 6.29
N LYS A 115 -13.51 -9.63 6.17
CA LYS A 115 -13.71 -10.86 5.41
C LYS A 115 -14.53 -11.85 6.24
N VAL A 116 -15.71 -12.21 5.76
CA VAL A 116 -16.57 -13.24 6.33
C VAL A 116 -16.86 -14.28 5.24
N ASN A 117 -16.43 -15.53 5.44
CA ASN A 117 -16.59 -16.61 4.45
C ASN A 117 -16.09 -16.22 3.04
N GLU A 118 -14.85 -15.70 2.96
CA GLU A 118 -14.19 -15.21 1.72
C GLU A 118 -14.85 -14.01 1.02
N LYS A 119 -15.95 -13.47 1.58
CA LYS A 119 -16.61 -12.27 1.07
C LYS A 119 -16.23 -11.06 1.90
N ASN A 120 -15.96 -9.94 1.23
CA ASN A 120 -15.80 -8.66 1.90
C ASN A 120 -17.18 -8.17 2.36
N LYS A 121 -17.38 -8.00 3.66
CA LYS A 121 -18.53 -7.31 4.25
C LYS A 121 -18.07 -5.92 4.70
N LEU A 122 -18.63 -4.88 4.10
CA LEU A 122 -18.37 -3.50 4.51
C LEU A 122 -18.76 -3.32 5.99
N SER A 123 -17.88 -2.68 6.76
CA SER A 123 -18.08 -2.45 8.19
C SER A 123 -17.84 -0.96 8.50
N GLY A 124 -18.94 -0.22 8.63
CA GLY A 124 -18.95 1.16 9.12
C GLY A 124 -18.64 2.25 8.09
N ASP A 125 -19.03 3.48 8.44
CA ASP A 125 -18.65 4.71 7.76
C ASP A 125 -17.56 5.42 8.57
N ASN A 126 -16.38 5.56 7.96
CA ASN A 126 -15.27 6.48 8.28
C ASN A 126 -14.43 6.22 9.56
N ILE A 127 -13.12 6.19 9.38
CA ILE A 127 -12.13 6.62 10.38
C ILE A 127 -11.33 7.74 9.71
N LEU A 128 -11.72 8.99 9.98
CA LEU A 128 -10.91 10.21 9.89
C LEU A 128 -11.49 11.21 10.89
#